data_AF-A0A925R9F3-F1
#
_entry.id   AF-A0A925R9F3-F1
#
_cell.length_a   1.000
_cell.length_b   1.000
_cell.length_c   1.000
_cell.angle_alpha   90.00
_cell.angle_beta   90.00
_cell.angle_gamma   90.00
#
_symmetry.space_group_name_H-M   'P 1'
#
loop_
_entity.id
_entity.type
_entity.pdbx_description
1 polymer ?
#
loop_
_entity_poly.entity_id
_entity_poly.type
_entity_poly.pdbx_seq_one_letter_code
_entity_poly.pdbx_strand_id
1 'polypeptide(L)'
;MAEEILKEIEERVILVAIATQRHEEETKESVRELIELAKTAGAVTVGIMIQNRDKVHPGTYIGKGKMEELRIEIEEKGATGVVCDDELSPAQLRNLDEALNAKVIDRTTLILDIFAK
;
A
#
# COMPACT_ATOMS: atom_id res chain seq x y z
N MET A 1 3.91 -37.22 11.32
CA MET A 1 3.39 -36.10 12.12
C MET A 1 4.43 -34.99 12.25
N ALA A 2 4.88 -34.45 11.11
CA ALA A 2 5.82 -33.32 11.06
C ALA A 2 5.61 -32.51 9.76
N GLU A 3 4.36 -32.47 9.28
CA GLU A 3 3.98 -31.75 8.05
C GLU A 3 2.94 -30.65 8.33
N GLU A 4 2.85 -30.20 9.58
CA GLU A 4 1.99 -29.08 9.93
C GLU A 4 2.84 -27.87 10.30
N ILE A 5 2.59 -26.79 9.56
CA ILE A 5 2.87 -25.38 9.88
C ILE A 5 4.21 -24.84 9.32
N LEU A 6 4.33 -24.82 8.00
CA LEU A 6 4.68 -23.56 7.33
C LEU A 6 3.34 -22.94 6.91
N LYS A 7 2.65 -22.28 7.84
CA LYS A 7 1.62 -21.32 7.42
C LYS A 7 2.39 -20.28 6.61
N GLU A 8 2.19 -20.25 5.29
CA GLU A 8 2.59 -19.08 4.51
C GLU A 8 2.03 -17.88 5.25
N ILE A 9 2.91 -16.97 5.68
CA ILE A 9 2.50 -15.77 6.36
C ILE A 9 1.68 -14.99 5.34
N GLU A 10 0.37 -14.92 5.56
CA GLU A 10 -0.55 -14.18 4.71
C GLU A 10 -0.07 -12.72 4.65
N GLU A 11 0.27 -12.24 3.47
CA GLU A 11 0.75 -10.86 3.30
C GLU A 11 -0.45 -9.92 3.46
N ARG A 12 -0.44 -9.10 4.51
CA ARG A 12 -1.56 -8.24 4.91
C ARG A 12 -1.21 -6.81 4.60
N VAL A 13 -1.92 -6.17 3.69
CA VAL A 13 -1.53 -4.86 3.16
C VAL A 13 -2.56 -3.79 3.45
N ILE A 14 -2.06 -2.58 3.69
CA ILE A 14 -2.87 -1.36 3.64
C ILE A 14 -2.64 -0.69 2.28
N LEU A 15 -3.72 -0.36 1.59
CA LEU A 15 -3.67 0.35 0.33
C LEU A 15 -3.67 1.86 0.59
N VAL A 16 -2.82 2.61 -0.09
CA VAL A 16 -2.69 4.06 0.07
C VAL A 16 -2.86 4.73 -1.28
N ALA A 17 -3.82 5.65 -1.39
CA ALA A 17 -4.07 6.43 -2.59
C ALA A 17 -4.12 7.93 -2.32
N ILE A 18 -3.69 8.75 -3.27
CA ILE A 18 -3.88 10.20 -3.25
C ILE A 18 -5.04 10.57 -4.17
N ALA A 19 -6.10 11.11 -3.57
CA ALA A 19 -7.14 11.80 -4.31
C ALA A 19 -6.62 13.19 -4.69
N THR A 20 -6.09 13.30 -5.92
CA THR A 20 -5.75 14.59 -6.53
C THR A 20 -7.01 15.29 -7.05
N GLN A 21 -6.89 16.26 -7.96
CA GLN A 21 -8.04 16.95 -8.57
C GLN A 21 -8.94 16.04 -9.45
N ARG A 22 -8.73 14.72 -9.39
CA ARG A 22 -9.60 13.70 -9.99
C ARG A 22 -10.99 13.74 -9.35
N HIS A 23 -11.99 13.32 -10.11
CA HIS A 23 -13.32 13.10 -9.53
C HIS A 23 -13.23 11.99 -8.47
N GLU A 24 -13.99 12.12 -7.38
CA GLU A 24 -13.99 11.14 -6.26
C GLU A 24 -14.23 9.70 -6.74
N GLU A 25 -15.06 9.53 -7.76
CA GLU A 25 -15.34 8.22 -8.37
C GLU A 25 -14.13 7.59 -9.06
N GLU A 26 -13.26 8.39 -9.70
CA GLU A 26 -12.03 7.88 -10.32
C GLU A 26 -11.06 7.32 -9.27
N THR A 27 -10.90 8.00 -8.13
CA THR A 27 -10.08 7.48 -7.03
C THR A 27 -10.67 6.20 -6.47
N LYS A 28 -12.00 6.11 -6.30
CA LYS A 28 -12.65 4.89 -5.84
C LYS A 28 -12.46 3.73 -6.81
N GLU A 29 -12.56 3.98 -8.11
CA GLU A 29 -12.34 2.96 -9.14
C GLU A 29 -10.88 2.48 -9.13
N SER A 30 -9.92 3.40 -9.07
CA SER A 30 -8.49 3.10 -8.94
C SER A 30 -8.20 2.20 -7.73
N VAL A 31 -8.77 2.53 -6.57
CA VAL A 31 -8.63 1.74 -5.35
C VAL A 31 -9.28 0.36 -5.47
N ARG A 32 -10.46 0.24 -6.10
CA ARG A 32 -11.09 -1.07 -6.34
C ARG A 32 -10.21 -1.96 -7.21
N GLU A 33 -9.61 -1.42 -8.25
CA GLU A 33 -8.64 -2.14 -9.08
C GLU A 33 -7.42 -2.58 -8.24
N LEU A 34 -6.88 -1.68 -7.41
CA LEU A 34 -5.73 -1.98 -6.56
C LEU A 34 -6.00 -3.11 -5.56
N ILE A 35 -7.23 -3.21 -5.04
CA ILE A 35 -7.67 -4.35 -4.20
C ILE A 35 -7.59 -5.66 -4.98
N GLU A 36 -8.10 -5.68 -6.22
CA GLU A 36 -8.07 -6.90 -7.05
C GLU A 36 -6.64 -7.26 -7.47
N LEU A 37 -5.76 -6.28 -7.71
CA LEU A 37 -4.34 -6.52 -7.95
C LEU A 37 -3.67 -7.12 -6.73
N ALA A 38 -3.84 -6.53 -5.54
CA ALA A 38 -3.28 -7.06 -4.30
C ALA A 38 -3.74 -8.50 -4.03
N LYS A 39 -5.03 -8.77 -4.23
CA LYS A 39 -5.61 -10.11 -4.12
C LYS A 39 -5.00 -11.08 -5.14
N THR A 40 -4.82 -10.66 -6.38
CA THR A 40 -4.19 -11.47 -7.44
C THR A 40 -2.73 -11.79 -7.11
N ALA A 41 -2.02 -10.86 -6.46
CA ALA A 41 -0.67 -11.10 -5.96
C ALA A 41 -0.61 -12.04 -4.74
N GLY A 42 -1.75 -12.41 -4.16
CA GLY A 42 -1.85 -13.28 -2.97
C GLY A 42 -1.88 -12.54 -1.64
N ALA A 43 -2.04 -11.21 -1.65
CA ALA A 43 -2.14 -10.40 -0.45
C ALA A 43 -3.59 -10.15 -0.02
N VAL A 44 -3.80 -9.96 1.29
CA VAL A 44 -5.09 -9.59 1.88
C VAL A 44 -5.09 -8.11 2.22
N THR A 45 -6.03 -7.36 1.66
CA THR A 45 -6.21 -5.95 2.00
C THR A 45 -6.89 -5.81 3.36
N VAL A 46 -6.20 -5.22 4.34
CA VAL A 46 -6.72 -5.00 5.70
C VAL A 46 -7.11 -3.54 5.96
N GLY A 47 -6.65 -2.61 5.13
CA GLY A 47 -6.99 -1.19 5.24
C GLY A 47 -6.89 -0.48 3.91
N ILE A 48 -7.62 0.63 3.81
CA ILE A 48 -7.58 1.54 2.66
C ILE A 48 -7.50 2.94 3.22
N MET A 49 -6.48 3.67 2.78
CA MET A 49 -6.19 5.02 3.20
C MET A 49 -6.16 5.94 1.99
N ILE A 50 -7.10 6.89 1.95
CA ILE A 50 -7.16 7.91 0.90
C ILE A 50 -6.80 9.26 1.51
N GLN A 51 -5.88 9.99 0.87
CA GLN A 51 -5.56 11.37 1.24
C GLN A 51 -5.95 12.32 0.11
N ASN A 52 -6.81 13.30 0.43
CA ASN A 52 -7.16 14.40 -0.47
C ASN A 52 -6.02 15.43 -0.51
N ARG A 53 -5.42 15.67 -1.69
CA ARG A 53 -4.35 16.66 -1.87
C ARG A 53 -4.11 17.00 -3.34
N ASP A 54 -3.82 18.26 -3.65
CA ASP A 54 -3.54 18.69 -5.04
C ASP A 54 -2.38 17.93 -5.71
N LYS A 55 -1.36 17.55 -4.94
CA LYS A 55 -0.17 16.84 -5.40
C LYS A 55 0.38 15.93 -4.31
N VAL A 56 1.00 14.82 -4.72
CA VAL A 56 1.75 13.93 -3.82
C VAL A 56 2.84 14.70 -3.07
N HIS A 57 3.17 14.26 -1.85
CA HIS A 57 4.32 14.80 -1.14
C HIS A 57 5.63 14.35 -1.83
N PRO A 58 6.54 15.26 -2.20
CA PRO A 58 7.70 14.92 -3.01
C PRO A 58 8.66 13.96 -2.28
N GLY A 59 8.69 13.98 -0.95
CA GLY A 59 9.56 13.13 -0.16
C GLY A 59 8.93 11.82 0.31
N THR A 60 7.61 11.74 0.49
CA THR A 60 6.99 10.64 1.24
C THR A 60 5.65 10.19 0.68
N TYR A 61 5.26 10.69 -0.50
CA TYR A 61 3.96 10.45 -1.16
C TYR A 61 2.74 11.00 -0.39
N ILE A 62 2.59 10.67 0.89
CA ILE A 62 1.60 11.20 1.82
C ILE A 62 2.19 12.28 2.74
N GLY A 63 1.34 13.08 3.38
CA GLY A 63 1.75 14.10 4.35
C GLY A 63 2.05 13.55 5.75
N LYS A 64 2.73 14.34 6.60
CA LYS A 64 3.15 13.92 7.96
C LYS A 64 2.02 13.41 8.85
N GLY A 65 0.87 14.11 8.90
CA GLY A 65 -0.26 13.66 9.72
C GLY A 65 -0.80 12.30 9.27
N LYS A 66 -0.89 12.11 7.95
CA LYS A 66 -1.34 10.86 7.34
C LYS A 66 -0.33 9.71 7.54
N MET A 67 0.96 10.03 7.58
CA MET A 67 2.01 9.07 7.93
C MET A 67 1.79 8.48 9.32
N GLU A 68 1.46 9.33 10.28
CA GLU A 68 1.23 8.88 11.66
C GLU A 68 -0.05 8.04 11.77
N GLU A 69 -1.13 8.45 11.09
CA GLU A 69 -2.34 7.63 10.96
C GLU A 69 -2.02 6.25 10.36
N LEU A 70 -1.20 6.20 9.30
CA LEU A 70 -0.84 4.96 8.63
C LEU A 70 -0.02 4.04 9.56
N ARG A 71 0.92 4.60 10.31
CA ARG A 71 1.73 3.83 11.28
C ARG A 71 0.85 3.17 12.34
N ILE A 72 -0.11 3.92 12.89
CA ILE A 72 -1.08 3.40 13.86
C ILE A 72 -1.92 2.29 13.22
N GLU A 73 -2.42 2.51 11.99
CA GLU A 73 -3.25 1.53 11.30
C GLU A 73 -2.50 0.24 10.97
N ILE A 74 -1.20 0.34 10.62
CA ILE A 74 -0.31 -0.83 10.42
C ILE A 74 -0.25 -1.67 11.69
N GLU A 75 0.01 -1.05 12.84
CA GLU A 75 0.11 -1.72 14.14
C GLU A 75 -1.23 -2.33 14.56
N GLU A 76 -2.32 -1.57 14.48
CA GLU A 76 -3.66 -2.01 14.90
C GLU A 76 -4.19 -3.18 14.07
N LYS A 77 -3.89 -3.20 12.77
CA LYS A 77 -4.42 -4.21 11.85
C LYS A 77 -3.46 -5.38 11.60
N GLY A 78 -2.25 -5.30 12.16
CA GLY A 78 -1.17 -6.25 11.90
C GLY A 78 -0.86 -6.33 10.41
N ALA A 79 -0.75 -5.17 9.74
CA ALA A 79 -0.34 -5.12 8.35
C ALA A 79 1.16 -5.40 8.25
N THR A 80 1.54 -6.20 7.26
CA THR A 80 2.94 -6.55 6.96
C THR A 80 3.54 -5.68 5.86
N GLY A 81 2.71 -4.89 5.17
CA GLY A 81 3.16 -3.97 4.14
C GLY A 81 2.12 -2.93 3.72
N VAL A 82 2.57 -2.04 2.85
CA VAL A 82 1.79 -0.95 2.27
C VAL A 82 1.92 -0.99 0.75
N VAL A 83 0.79 -0.83 0.06
CA VAL A 83 0.74 -0.71 -1.40
C VAL A 83 0.29 0.70 -1.76
N CYS A 84 1.12 1.45 -2.46
CA CYS A 84 0.77 2.77 -2.96
C CYS A 84 0.18 2.69 -4.37
N ASP A 85 -0.87 3.47 -4.61
CA ASP A 85 -1.64 3.46 -5.86
C ASP A 85 -0.86 4.02 -7.06
N ASP A 86 0.01 5.00 -6.81
CA ASP A 86 0.87 5.59 -7.83
C ASP A 86 2.29 5.02 -7.75
N GLU A 87 3.02 5.10 -8.87
CA GLU A 87 4.46 4.84 -8.92
C GLU A 87 5.21 5.79 -7.97
N LEU A 88 6.15 5.22 -7.22
CA LEU A 88 6.92 5.96 -6.23
C LEU A 88 8.33 6.22 -6.74
N SER A 89 8.82 7.44 -6.52
CA SER A 89 10.24 7.72 -6.73
C SER A 89 11.11 6.95 -5.72
N PRO A 90 12.39 6.69 -6.03
CA PRO A 90 13.30 6.01 -5.10
C PRO A 90 13.40 6.69 -3.73
N ALA A 91 13.31 8.03 -3.71
CA ALA A 91 13.31 8.80 -2.47
C ALA A 91 12.03 8.59 -1.65
N GLN A 92 10.87 8.52 -2.30
CA GLN A 92 9.59 8.25 -1.62
C GLN A 92 9.55 6.85 -1.04
N LEU A 93 9.95 5.83 -1.81
CA LEU A 93 10.04 4.45 -1.34
C LEU A 93 10.90 4.35 -0.08
N ARG A 94 12.14 4.86 -0.16
CA ARG A 94 13.08 4.84 0.96
C ARG A 94 12.53 5.55 2.19
N ASN A 95 11.97 6.75 2.02
CA ASN A 95 11.50 7.54 3.16
C ASN A 95 10.23 6.93 3.78
N LEU A 96 9.36 6.28 2.99
CA LEU A 96 8.19 5.57 3.49
C LEU A 96 8.62 4.31 4.27
N ASP A 97 9.53 3.51 3.71
CA ASP A 97 10.06 2.30 4.35
C ASP A 97 10.73 2.64 5.70
N GLU A 98 11.60 3.66 5.72
CA GLU A 98 12.23 4.16 6.95
C GLU A 98 11.21 4.67 7.98
N ALA A 99 10.12 5.33 7.54
CA ALA A 99 9.13 5.92 8.43
C ALA A 99 8.10 4.92 8.98
N LEU A 100 7.75 3.91 8.19
CA LEU A 100 6.68 2.95 8.51
C LEU A 100 7.21 1.65 9.12
N ASN A 101 8.50 1.34 8.92
CA ASN A 101 9.10 0.06 9.31
C ASN A 101 8.27 -1.15 8.78
N ALA A 102 7.76 -1.00 7.56
CA ALA A 102 6.92 -1.97 6.88
C ALA A 102 7.26 -1.95 5.38
N LYS A 103 7.18 -3.10 4.72
CA LYS A 103 7.46 -3.22 3.28
C LYS A 103 6.55 -2.28 2.49
N VAL A 104 7.14 -1.42 1.66
CA VAL A 104 6.40 -0.51 0.77
C VAL A 104 6.60 -0.93 -0.67
N ILE A 105 5.50 -1.13 -1.39
CA ILE A 105 5.52 -1.35 -2.84
C ILE A 105 4.56 -0.38 -3.52
N ASP A 106 4.83 -0.07 -4.77
CA ASP A 106 3.92 0.71 -5.62
C ASP A 106 3.16 -0.18 -6.59
N ARG A 107 2.15 0.41 -7.25
CA ARG A 107 1.32 -0.27 -8.24
C ARG A 107 2.14 -0.92 -9.35
N THR A 108 3.16 -0.24 -9.87
CA THR A 108 4.02 -0.77 -10.93
C THR A 108 4.73 -2.05 -10.46
N THR A 109 5.32 -2.02 -9.28
CA THR A 109 6.00 -3.16 -8.66
C THR A 109 5.03 -4.31 -8.41
N LEU A 110 3.84 -4.03 -7.86
CA LEU A 110 2.81 -5.03 -7.63
C LEU A 110 2.40 -5.74 -8.93
N ILE A 111 2.20 -4.99 -10.01
CA ILE A 111 1.85 -5.55 -11.32
C ILE A 111 2.99 -6.44 -11.84
N LEU A 112 4.25 -6.02 -11.70
CA LEU A 112 5.40 -6.82 -12.12
C LEU A 112 5.54 -8.11 -11.30
N ASP A 113 5.30 -8.05 -9.99
CA ASP A 113 5.33 -9.21 -9.08
C ASP A 113 4.26 -10.25 -9.45
N ILE A 114 3.09 -9.81 -9.93
CA ILE A 114 2.04 -10.71 -10.42
C ILE A 114 2.51 -11.48 -11.67
N PHE A 115 3.22 -10.82 -12.59
CA PHE A 115 3.71 -11.45 -13.83
C PHE A 115 5.00 -12.26 -13.66
N ALA A 116 5.74 -12.04 -12.58
CA ALA A 116 6.97 -12.78 -12.28
C ALA A 116 6.72 -14.16 -11.65
N LYS A 117 5.46 -14.46 -11.26
CA LYS A 117 5.01 -15.75 -10.74
C LYS A 117 4.53 -16.67 -11.87
#